data_AF-A0A831YIC8-F1
#
_entry.id   AF-A0A831YIC8-F1
#
_cell.length_a   1.000
_cell.length_b   1.000
_cell.length_c   1.000
_cell.angle_alpha   90.00
_cell.angle_beta   90.00
_cell.angle_gamma   90.00
#
_symmetry.space_group_name_H-M   'P 1'
#
loop_
_entity.id
_entity.type
_entity.pdbx_description
1 polymer ?
#
loop_
_entity_poly.entity_id
_entity_poly.type
_entity_poly.pdbx_seq_one_letter_code
_entity_poly.pdbx_strand_id
1 'polypeptide(L)'
;MKSYVYGTAGAIVLMLLVALGISHSQVDGLTKDRDRWRKSADDYSAAAAGWEKNFRWAEQLRGQERDGAVNATKAARLTCDSRVDAARKTSSAIQSITTRETIHDQAHCPVRRGVGFERLLDATGLAAVD
;
A
#
# COMPACT_ATOMS: atom_id res chain seq x y z
N MET A 1 11.36 90.16 -12.89
CA MET A 1 11.05 88.96 -13.72
C MET A 1 11.96 87.77 -13.43
N LYS A 2 13.27 87.95 -13.27
CA LYS A 2 14.20 86.83 -12.96
C LYS A 2 13.82 86.00 -11.72
N SER A 3 13.44 86.64 -10.61
CA SER A 3 13.10 85.92 -9.36
C SER A 3 11.86 85.03 -9.44
N TYR A 4 10.90 85.35 -10.31
CA TYR A 4 9.69 84.53 -10.50
C TYR A 4 9.99 83.25 -11.28
N VAL A 5 10.88 83.35 -12.29
CA VAL A 5 11.34 82.23 -13.11
C VAL A 5 12.17 81.24 -12.28
N TYR A 6 13.03 81.73 -11.38
CA TYR A 6 13.77 80.86 -10.46
C TYR A 6 12.88 80.17 -9.42
N GLY A 7 11.82 80.85 -8.94
CA GLY A 7 10.83 80.25 -8.04
C GLY A 7 10.02 79.13 -8.68
N THR A 8 9.55 79.33 -9.92
CA THR A 8 8.81 78.31 -10.66
C THR A 8 9.69 77.14 -11.07
N ALA A 9 10.93 77.40 -11.50
CA ALA A 9 11.89 76.34 -11.83
C ALA A 9 12.25 75.49 -10.61
N GLY A 10 12.46 76.11 -9.44
CA GLY A 10 12.71 75.40 -8.19
C GLY A 10 11.55 74.51 -7.76
N ALA A 11 10.31 75.00 -7.88
CA ALA A 11 9.10 74.24 -7.54
C ALA A 11 8.91 73.01 -8.44
N ILE A 12 9.16 73.15 -9.75
CA ILE A 12 9.06 72.05 -10.71
C ILE A 12 10.11 70.97 -10.44
N VAL A 13 11.36 71.37 -10.17
CA VAL A 13 12.43 70.42 -9.81
C VAL A 13 12.11 69.68 -8.52
N LEU A 14 11.57 70.36 -7.51
CA LEU A 14 11.17 69.73 -6.25
C LEU A 14 10.04 68.71 -6.48
N MET A 15 9.02 69.05 -7.27
CA MET A 15 7.94 68.10 -7.58
C MET A 15 8.45 66.86 -8.33
N LEU A 16 9.38 67.03 -9.28
CA LEU A 16 9.97 65.91 -10.01
C LEU A 16 10.77 64.99 -9.08
N LEU A 17 11.54 65.55 -8.15
CA LEU A 17 12.27 64.75 -7.15
C LEU A 17 11.34 63.97 -6.21
N VAL A 18 10.24 64.59 -5.76
CA VAL A 18 9.23 63.92 -4.95
C VAL A 18 8.55 62.80 -5.73
N ALA A 19 8.15 63.05 -6.99
CA ALA A 19 7.54 62.04 -7.85
C ALA A 19 8.48 60.86 -8.13
N LEU A 20 9.77 61.14 -8.41
CA LEU A 20 10.80 60.10 -8.59
C LEU A 20 10.99 59.28 -7.30
N GLY A 21 11.06 59.93 -6.13
CA GLY A 21 11.20 59.25 -4.84
C GLY A 21 10.01 58.33 -4.52
N ILE A 22 8.79 58.79 -4.76
CA ILE A 22 7.57 57.98 -4.58
C ILE A 22 7.59 56.78 -5.55
N SER A 23 7.92 57.01 -6.82
CA SER A 23 7.99 55.93 -7.83
C SER A 23 9.02 54.86 -7.48
N HIS A 24 10.19 55.25 -6.97
CA HIS A 24 11.23 54.30 -6.56
C HIS A 24 10.76 53.44 -5.37
N SER A 25 10.12 54.04 -4.37
CA SER A 25 9.60 53.30 -3.22
C SER A 25 8.51 52.28 -3.60
N GLN A 26 7.67 52.59 -4.60
CA GLN A 26 6.66 51.67 -5.11
C GLN A 26 7.27 50.52 -5.89
N VAL A 27 8.27 50.79 -6.73
CA VAL A 27 9.00 49.76 -7.49
C VAL A 27 9.77 48.83 -6.54
N ASP A 28 10.41 49.37 -5.51
CA ASP A 28 11.09 48.57 -4.48
C ASP A 28 10.11 47.70 -3.68
N GLY A 29 8.93 48.24 -3.34
CA GLY A 29 7.85 47.49 -2.71
C GLY A 29 7.36 46.32 -3.56
N LEU A 30 7.03 46.59 -4.83
CA LEU A 30 6.59 45.56 -5.79
C LEU A 30 7.66 44.49 -6.04
N THR A 31 8.93 44.88 -6.06
CA THR A 31 10.06 43.95 -6.23
C THR A 31 10.18 43.01 -5.01
N LYS A 32 10.08 43.56 -3.79
CA LYS A 32 10.07 42.76 -2.56
C LYS A 32 8.89 41.81 -2.49
N ASP A 33 7.71 42.28 -2.85
CA ASP A 33 6.50 41.44 -2.87
C ASP A 33 6.62 40.33 -3.91
N ARG A 34 7.10 40.65 -5.12
CA ARG A 34 7.38 39.65 -6.17
C ARG A 34 8.34 38.58 -5.66
N ASP A 35 9.44 38.97 -5.04
CA ASP A 35 10.46 38.03 -4.55
C ASP A 35 9.91 37.17 -3.40
N ARG A 36 9.06 37.74 -2.54
CA ARG A 36 8.34 37.02 -1.49
C ARG A 36 7.38 35.99 -2.07
N TRP A 37 6.56 36.37 -3.05
CA TRP A 37 5.63 35.46 -3.74
C TRP A 37 6.37 34.35 -4.46
N ARG A 38 7.50 34.66 -5.10
CA ARG A 38 8.36 33.67 -5.75
C ARG A 38 8.92 32.67 -4.76
N LYS A 39 9.49 33.13 -3.65
CA LYS A 39 9.99 32.26 -2.58
C LYS A 39 8.87 31.37 -2.02
N SER A 40 7.69 31.95 -1.78
CA SER A 40 6.54 31.19 -1.30
C SER A 40 6.11 30.13 -2.31
N ALA A 41 6.09 30.44 -3.60
CA ALA A 41 5.76 29.49 -4.66
C ALA A 41 6.79 28.36 -4.72
N ASP A 42 8.08 28.67 -4.60
CA ASP A 42 9.15 27.67 -4.55
C ASP A 42 8.98 26.76 -3.33
N ASP A 43 8.70 27.31 -2.15
CA ASP A 43 8.46 26.54 -0.91
C ASP A 43 7.22 25.62 -1.05
N TYR A 44 6.12 26.12 -1.63
CA TYR A 44 4.93 25.32 -1.91
C TYR A 44 5.21 24.21 -2.93
N SER A 45 6.00 24.49 -3.97
CA SER A 45 6.36 23.50 -4.98
C SER A 45 7.19 22.37 -4.39
N ALA A 46 8.15 22.69 -3.52
CA ALA A 46 8.97 21.72 -2.81
C ALA A 46 8.12 20.87 -1.86
N ALA A 47 7.20 21.49 -1.12
CA ALA A 47 6.26 20.78 -0.26
C ALA A 47 5.35 19.84 -1.08
N ALA A 48 4.79 20.31 -2.19
CA ALA A 48 3.94 19.51 -3.07
C ALA A 48 4.68 18.28 -3.63
N ALA A 49 5.93 18.44 -4.06
CA ALA A 49 6.77 17.32 -4.49
C ALA A 49 7.02 16.30 -3.36
N GLY A 50 7.20 16.77 -2.13
CA GLY A 50 7.31 15.92 -0.94
C GLY A 50 6.02 15.12 -0.68
N TRP A 51 4.86 15.77 -0.78
CA TRP A 51 3.55 15.12 -0.66
C TRP A 51 3.33 14.07 -1.75
N GLU A 52 3.65 14.38 -3.01
CA GLU A 52 3.53 13.44 -4.12
C GLU A 52 4.38 12.19 -3.90
N LYS A 53 5.63 12.36 -3.47
CA LYS A 53 6.53 11.24 -3.15
C LYS A 53 5.95 10.35 -2.05
N ASN A 54 5.48 10.95 -0.96
CA ASN A 54 4.90 10.22 0.17
C ASN A 54 3.60 9.51 -0.23
N PHE A 55 2.78 10.14 -1.05
CA PHE A 55 1.56 9.56 -1.58
C PHE A 55 1.87 8.31 -2.41
N ARG A 56 2.80 8.41 -3.37
CA ARG A 56 3.21 7.25 -4.20
C ARG A 56 3.78 6.12 -3.37
N TRP A 57 4.58 6.43 -2.35
CA TRP A 57 5.11 5.43 -1.43
C TRP A 57 3.99 4.73 -0.64
N ALA A 58 3.01 5.49 -0.12
CA ALA A 58 1.86 4.92 0.58
C ALA A 58 0.99 4.06 -0.34
N GLU A 59 0.79 4.45 -1.60
CA GLU A 59 0.10 3.62 -2.59
C GLU A 59 0.85 2.31 -2.87
N GLN A 60 2.17 2.36 -3.00
CA GLN A 60 2.99 1.16 -3.17
C GLN A 60 2.84 0.20 -1.98
N LEU A 61 2.88 0.73 -0.75
CA LEU A 61 2.72 -0.08 0.46
C LEU A 61 1.33 -0.75 0.50
N ARG A 62 0.26 -0.01 0.20
CA ARG A 62 -1.10 -0.58 0.11
C ARG A 62 -1.20 -1.66 -0.98
N GLY A 63 -0.50 -1.48 -2.09
CA GLY A 63 -0.39 -2.51 -3.14
C GLY A 63 0.23 -3.80 -2.61
N GLN A 64 1.35 -3.69 -1.89
CA GLN A 64 2.02 -4.84 -1.27
C GLN A 64 1.17 -5.51 -0.20
N GLU A 65 0.48 -4.75 0.65
CA GLU A 65 -0.45 -5.29 1.65
C GLU A 65 -1.59 -6.06 0.99
N ARG A 66 -2.17 -5.53 -0.09
CA ARG A 66 -3.22 -6.19 -0.86
C ARG A 66 -2.71 -7.49 -1.47
N ASP A 67 -1.56 -7.47 -2.13
CA ASP A 67 -0.98 -8.67 -2.75
C ASP A 67 -0.62 -9.72 -1.70
N GLY A 68 -0.09 -9.29 -0.56
CA GLY A 68 0.16 -10.14 0.60
C GLY A 68 -1.10 -10.82 1.11
N ALA A 69 -2.20 -10.06 1.28
CA ALA A 69 -3.49 -10.60 1.71
C ALA A 69 -4.08 -11.61 0.69
N VAL A 70 -3.98 -11.32 -0.61
CA VAL A 70 -4.42 -12.23 -1.67
C VAL A 70 -3.60 -13.53 -1.66
N ASN A 71 -2.29 -13.44 -1.47
CA ASN A 71 -1.44 -14.63 -1.42
C ASN A 71 -1.68 -15.45 -0.15
N ALA A 72 -1.86 -14.79 1.01
CA ALA A 72 -2.17 -15.47 2.27
C ALA A 72 -3.52 -16.22 2.19
N THR A 73 -4.55 -15.61 1.62
CA THR A 73 -5.86 -16.27 1.43
C THR A 73 -5.78 -17.45 0.47
N LYS A 74 -5.03 -17.35 -0.62
CA LYS A 74 -4.77 -18.48 -1.52
C LYS A 74 -4.03 -19.63 -0.82
N ALA A 75 -2.99 -19.33 -0.05
CA ALA A 75 -2.24 -20.33 0.71
C ALA A 75 -3.11 -21.02 1.77
N ALA A 76 -3.95 -20.25 2.47
CA ALA A 76 -4.91 -20.78 3.43
C ALA A 76 -5.93 -21.71 2.77
N ARG A 77 -6.44 -21.35 1.59
CA ARG A 77 -7.34 -22.20 0.81
C ARG A 77 -6.67 -23.52 0.41
N LEU A 78 -5.47 -23.48 -0.14
CA LEU A 78 -4.72 -24.69 -0.51
C LEU A 78 -4.48 -25.62 0.68
N THR A 79 -4.17 -25.04 1.85
CA THR A 79 -3.99 -25.79 3.09
C THR A 79 -5.31 -26.40 3.59
N CYS A 80 -6.42 -25.69 3.42
CA CYS A 80 -7.73 -26.21 3.77
C CYS A 80 -8.12 -27.38 2.85
N ASP A 81 -7.98 -27.18 1.54
CA ASP A 81 -8.30 -28.18 0.52
C ASP A 81 -7.48 -29.46 0.74
N SER A 82 -6.18 -29.34 1.05
CA SER A 82 -5.33 -30.49 1.35
C SER A 82 -5.76 -31.25 2.62
N ARG A 83 -6.16 -30.53 3.67
CA ARG A 83 -6.69 -31.15 4.91
C ARG A 83 -8.02 -31.85 4.67
N VAL A 84 -8.92 -31.24 3.89
CA VAL A 84 -10.20 -31.82 3.52
C VAL A 84 -10.01 -33.10 2.70
N ASP A 85 -9.09 -33.08 1.73
CA ASP A 85 -8.80 -34.26 0.92
C ASP A 85 -8.16 -35.39 1.73
N ALA A 86 -7.23 -35.07 2.65
CA ALA A 86 -6.70 -36.05 3.60
C ALA A 86 -7.83 -36.66 4.44
N ALA A 87 -8.70 -35.84 5.03
CA ALA A 87 -9.83 -36.32 5.83
C ALA A 87 -10.79 -37.22 5.04
N ARG A 88 -11.06 -36.89 3.77
CA ARG A 88 -11.88 -37.72 2.87
C ARG A 88 -11.23 -39.07 2.60
N LYS A 89 -9.93 -39.11 2.32
CA LYS A 89 -9.18 -40.36 2.13
C LYS A 89 -9.26 -41.24 3.39
N THR A 90 -9.02 -40.65 4.57
CA THR A 90 -9.13 -41.37 5.84
C THR A 90 -10.54 -41.91 6.09
N SER A 91 -11.57 -41.07 5.88
CA SER A 91 -12.98 -41.47 6.04
C SER A 91 -13.35 -42.63 5.09
N SER A 92 -12.94 -42.56 3.82
CA SER A 92 -13.17 -43.63 2.86
C SER A 92 -12.48 -44.94 3.26
N ALA A 93 -11.26 -44.86 3.80
CA ALA A 93 -10.55 -46.04 4.29
C ALA A 93 -11.26 -46.67 5.49
N ILE A 94 -11.66 -45.87 6.49
CA ILE A 94 -12.45 -46.35 7.64
C ILE A 94 -13.76 -46.98 7.19
N GLN A 95 -14.47 -46.34 6.25
CA GLN A 95 -15.70 -46.89 5.69
C GLN A 95 -15.44 -48.26 5.05
N SER A 96 -14.37 -48.40 4.26
CA SER A 96 -14.02 -49.67 3.62
C SER A 96 -13.70 -50.81 4.61
N ILE A 97 -13.27 -50.48 5.83
CA ILE A 97 -13.02 -51.45 6.91
C ILE A 97 -14.34 -51.81 7.61
N THR A 98 -15.16 -50.80 7.90
CA THR A 98 -16.38 -50.93 8.71
C THR A 98 -17.59 -51.45 7.94
N THR A 99 -17.60 -51.43 6.62
CA THR A 99 -18.71 -51.97 5.79
C THR A 99 -18.47 -53.40 5.29
N ARG A 100 -17.26 -53.95 5.39
CA ARG A 100 -16.96 -55.33 4.98
C ARG A 100 -17.64 -56.35 5.88
N GLU A 101 -18.20 -57.42 5.33
CA GLU A 101 -18.80 -58.50 6.14
C GLU A 101 -17.87 -59.03 7.23
N THR A 102 -18.44 -59.31 8.40
CA THR A 102 -17.78 -59.99 9.51
C THR A 102 -17.69 -61.48 9.24
N ILE A 103 -16.49 -62.03 9.37
CA ILE A 103 -16.23 -63.47 9.41
C ILE A 103 -16.07 -63.90 10.88
N HIS A 104 -16.21 -65.18 11.18
CA HIS A 104 -16.01 -65.71 12.53
C HIS A 104 -14.65 -66.41 12.62
N ASP A 105 -13.91 -66.19 13.71
CA ASP A 105 -12.65 -66.88 13.97
C ASP A 105 -12.86 -68.30 14.55
N GLN A 106 -11.77 -69.00 14.91
CA GLN A 106 -11.85 -70.34 15.52
C GLN A 106 -12.61 -70.37 16.86
N ALA A 107 -12.69 -69.23 17.56
CA ALA A 107 -13.43 -69.07 18.81
C ALA A 107 -14.87 -68.54 18.59
N HIS A 108 -15.33 -68.44 17.34
CA HIS A 108 -16.61 -67.85 16.96
C HIS A 108 -16.76 -66.35 17.29
N CYS A 109 -15.65 -65.62 17.41
CA CYS A 109 -15.66 -64.17 17.55
C CYS A 109 -15.80 -63.49 16.18
N PRO A 110 -16.65 -62.44 16.05
CA PRO A 110 -16.78 -61.70 14.80
C PRO A 110 -15.53 -60.84 14.54
N VAL A 111 -14.80 -61.16 13.47
CA VAL A 111 -13.61 -60.44 13.01
C VAL A 111 -13.79 -60.00 11.55
N ARG A 112 -13.05 -58.98 11.10
CA ARG A 112 -13.12 -58.49 9.70
C ARG A 112 -11.78 -58.70 9.01
N ARG A 113 -11.80 -59.07 7.72
CA ARG A 113 -10.56 -59.16 6.93
C ARG A 113 -9.90 -57.79 6.87
N GLY A 114 -8.62 -57.75 7.25
CA GLY A 114 -7.78 -56.56 7.15
C GLY A 114 -7.80 -55.95 5.75
N VAL A 115 -7.68 -54.63 5.70
CA VAL A 115 -7.34 -53.91 4.47
C VAL A 115 -5.83 -53.94 4.28
N GLY A 116 -5.35 -53.91 3.03
CA GLY A 116 -3.92 -53.88 2.73
C GLY A 116 -3.25 -52.68 3.39
N PHE A 117 -2.04 -52.91 3.94
CA PHE A 117 -1.27 -51.92 4.69
C PHE A 117 -1.04 -50.61 3.91
N GLU A 118 -0.81 -50.70 2.60
CA GLU A 118 -0.61 -49.54 1.74
C GLU A 118 -1.82 -48.60 1.68
N ARG A 119 -3.03 -49.16 1.76
CA ARG A 119 -4.27 -48.38 1.77
C ARG A 119 -4.46 -47.63 3.09
N LEU A 120 -3.92 -48.16 4.18
CA LEU A 120 -3.90 -47.49 5.48
C LEU A 120 -2.84 -46.38 5.48
N LEU A 121 -1.65 -46.63 4.94
CA LEU A 121 -0.56 -45.65 4.85
C LEU A 121 -0.92 -44.43 3.99
N ASP A 122 -1.52 -44.63 2.80
CA ASP A 122 -2.00 -43.52 1.96
C ASP A 122 -3.14 -42.74 2.65
N ALA A 123 -4.04 -43.44 3.34
CA ALA A 123 -5.15 -42.83 4.05
C ALA A 123 -4.73 -42.03 5.30
N THR A 124 -3.60 -42.37 5.93
CA THR A 124 -3.01 -41.62 7.05
C THR A 124 -2.06 -40.51 6.60
N GLY A 125 -1.78 -40.40 5.28
CA GLY A 125 -0.80 -39.44 4.75
C GLY A 125 0.66 -39.77 5.11
N LEU A 126 0.92 -40.97 5.64
CA LEU A 126 2.26 -41.42 6.06
C LEU A 126 3.08 -41.98 4.89
N ALA A 127 2.45 -42.24 3.74
CA ALA A 127 3.13 -42.67 2.52
C ALA A 127 3.96 -41.55 1.85
N ALA A 128 3.85 -40.29 2.32
CA ALA A 128 4.53 -39.12 1.73
C ALA A 128 5.70 -38.58 2.56
N VAL A 129 6.13 -39.31 3.60
CA VAL A 129 7.27 -38.95 4.44
C VAL A 129 8.48 -39.81 4.02
N ASP A 130 9.18 -39.35 2.99
CA ASP A 130 10.56 -39.77 2.67
C ASP A 130 11.55 -38.73 3.21
#